data_AF-A0A359E7G2-F1
#
_entry.id   AF-A0A359E7G2-F1
#
_cell.length_a   1.000
_cell.length_b   1.000
_cell.length_c   1.000
_cell.angle_alpha   90.00
_cell.angle_beta   90.00
_cell.angle_gamma   90.00
#
_symmetry.space_group_name_H-M   'P 1'
#
loop_
_entity.id
_entity.type
_entity.pdbx_description
1 polymer ?
#
loop_
_entity_poly.entity_id
_entity_poly.type
_entity_poly.pdbx_seq_one_letter_code
_entity_poly.pdbx_strand_id
1 'polypeptide(L)'
;MPFATVNIPAWLAEGTAQYQTAGLLYETWDSHRDMILRTRILSDTYFSLAQMGTFSSKTSLERETVYNQGYAFVIYLANRFGDEVFREITSALGEKGVYSVEEAIEMARGIPGEEVFQSWIDERKEFYTDATSGINPTISDTVEPSGFYNFFPQLSPDGTKLAYLSNKGIDYGLMSLYLKDLNGKDKEIAVIDDIKYHEKQNHVSSMEPLVTFLETSFSFSPNGEKIAYAINKKNKYGESYRDIFLYDVKSEENKRLTNSARIESPEWSPSGEKIVAVQYSQGTQNLALLYPGQTDSVKQLTNYKSGETVYTPEWNQAESKIYFAKAKLDNRDIYIYDMASGIVIPYLNDKYIDYRDPHLGPNGEYLYYSANPEGIFNIYRISLQTGEEEKLTSVMGGAFMPYIGEDGTLYFSEFHKDGYKIKSAKELNLLTQPQMGFYEPAFPDDITSPGADFEYINKLNDFDDTDIRPFGATAEAIADTGTYRYQMTTIDGNKDLEYREYEDTYSGFSFFPVLRFDNYSQINGNNGSLIKNGK
;
A
#
# COMPACT_ATOMS: atom_id res chain seq x y z
N MET A 1 16.32 38.39 7.08
CA MET A 1 16.44 37.19 6.22
C MET A 1 15.04 36.78 5.81
N PRO A 2 14.72 36.61 4.52
CA PRO A 2 13.43 36.06 4.13
C PRO A 2 13.51 34.54 4.31
N PHE A 3 12.92 34.03 5.38
CA PHE A 3 12.70 32.59 5.53
C PHE A 3 11.56 32.22 4.59
N ALA A 4 11.88 31.69 3.41
CA ALA A 4 10.91 30.97 2.62
C ALA A 4 10.78 29.57 3.24
N THR A 5 9.80 29.39 4.13
CA THR A 5 9.39 28.07 4.59
C THR A 5 8.01 27.80 4.00
N VAL A 6 7.89 26.72 3.21
CA VAL A 6 6.58 26.14 2.94
C VAL A 6 6.11 25.58 4.27
N ASN A 7 5.27 26.31 4.99
CA ASN A 7 4.75 25.91 6.31
C ASN A 7 3.58 24.93 6.21
N ILE A 8 3.26 24.42 5.02
CA ILE A 8 2.20 23.43 4.84
C ILE A 8 2.78 22.05 5.17
N PRO A 9 2.37 21.41 6.28
CA PRO A 9 2.86 20.08 6.60
C PRO A 9 2.31 19.07 5.59
N ALA A 10 3.10 18.06 5.23
CA ALA A 10 2.72 17.08 4.22
C ALA A 10 1.41 16.34 4.55
N TRP A 11 1.11 16.09 5.83
CA TRP A 11 -0.19 15.51 6.22
C TRP A 11 -1.38 16.38 5.82
N LEU A 12 -1.25 17.72 5.89
CA LEU A 12 -2.33 18.65 5.52
C LEU A 12 -2.43 18.76 4.00
N ALA A 13 -1.29 18.84 3.31
CA ALA A 13 -1.27 18.89 1.85
C ALA A 13 -1.89 17.62 1.23
N GLU A 14 -1.38 16.46 1.61
CA GLU A 14 -1.83 15.16 1.09
C GLU A 14 -3.25 14.83 1.58
N GLY A 15 -3.55 15.05 2.86
CA GLY A 15 -4.89 14.80 3.39
C GLY A 15 -5.95 15.68 2.72
N THR A 16 -5.63 16.96 2.42
CA THR A 16 -6.53 17.86 1.68
C THR A 16 -6.67 17.39 0.23
N ALA A 17 -5.60 16.93 -0.41
CA ALA A 17 -5.67 16.38 -1.76
C ALA A 17 -6.61 15.16 -1.80
N GLN A 18 -6.44 14.20 -0.88
CA GLN A 18 -7.31 13.02 -0.76
C GLN A 18 -8.77 13.41 -0.49
N TYR A 19 -9.02 14.35 0.41
CA TYR A 19 -10.37 14.86 0.70
C TYR A 19 -11.02 15.51 -0.53
N GLN A 20 -10.28 16.35 -1.25
CA GLN A 20 -10.77 17.07 -2.43
C GLN A 20 -10.93 16.19 -3.68
N THR A 21 -10.45 14.94 -3.64
CA THR A 21 -10.76 13.95 -4.68
C THR A 21 -12.11 13.27 -4.53
N ALA A 22 -12.97 13.70 -3.59
CA ALA A 22 -14.34 13.20 -3.46
C ALA A 22 -15.05 13.20 -4.83
N GLY A 23 -15.32 12.00 -5.36
CA GLY A 23 -15.80 11.76 -6.73
C GLY A 23 -14.91 10.90 -7.61
N LEU A 24 -13.66 10.70 -7.22
CA LEU A 24 -12.78 9.67 -7.76
C LEU A 24 -12.96 8.41 -6.91
N LEU A 25 -13.63 7.41 -7.47
CA LEU A 25 -14.07 6.20 -6.75
C LEU A 25 -12.91 5.33 -6.20
N TYR A 26 -11.66 5.67 -6.49
CA TYR A 26 -10.46 4.91 -6.13
C TYR A 26 -9.71 5.42 -4.89
N GLU A 27 -10.14 6.54 -4.27
CA GLU A 27 -9.47 7.12 -3.09
C GLU A 27 -10.49 7.43 -2.00
N THR A 28 -10.84 6.42 -1.19
CA THR A 28 -11.85 6.50 -0.13
C THR A 28 -11.29 6.02 1.21
N TRP A 29 -12.00 6.33 2.30
CA TRP A 29 -11.66 5.78 3.62
C TRP A 29 -12.18 4.34 3.71
N ASP A 30 -11.28 3.37 3.79
CA ASP A 30 -11.60 1.94 3.83
C ASP A 30 -11.19 1.28 5.16
N SER A 31 -11.54 0.00 5.33
CA SER A 31 -11.17 -0.79 6.50
C SER A 31 -9.66 -0.94 6.72
N HIS A 32 -8.84 -0.79 5.67
CA HIS A 32 -7.40 -0.92 5.75
C HIS A 32 -6.76 0.35 6.32
N ARG A 33 -7.18 1.53 5.84
CA ARG A 33 -6.81 2.84 6.40
C ARG A 33 -7.28 2.94 7.85
N ASP A 34 -8.51 2.49 8.10
CA ASP A 34 -9.08 2.48 9.45
C ASP A 34 -8.29 1.60 10.41
N MET A 35 -7.86 0.40 9.98
CA MET A 35 -6.98 -0.47 10.76
C MET A 35 -5.74 0.27 11.28
N ILE A 36 -5.08 1.07 10.43
CA ILE A 36 -3.87 1.82 10.81
C ILE A 36 -4.23 2.85 11.88
N LEU A 37 -5.30 3.61 11.69
CA LEU A 37 -5.72 4.65 12.64
C LEU A 37 -6.20 4.03 13.97
N ARG A 38 -7.13 3.07 13.90
CA ARG A 38 -7.74 2.38 15.06
C ARG A 38 -6.69 1.80 15.99
N THR A 39 -5.75 1.01 15.46
CA THR A 39 -4.71 0.38 16.29
C THR A 39 -3.78 1.38 16.95
N ARG A 40 -3.46 2.50 16.29
CA ARG A 40 -2.65 3.59 16.85
C ARG A 40 -3.38 4.35 17.94
N ILE A 41 -4.66 4.69 17.72
CA ILE A 41 -5.50 5.42 18.67
C ILE A 41 -5.74 4.61 19.94
N LEU A 42 -6.17 3.34 19.80
CA LEU A 42 -6.45 2.46 20.93
C LEU A 42 -5.20 2.05 21.73
N SER A 43 -4.01 2.21 21.17
CA SER A 43 -2.75 1.87 21.83
C SER A 43 -1.94 3.08 22.29
N ASP A 44 -2.48 4.30 22.18
CA ASP A 44 -1.80 5.55 22.49
C ASP A 44 -0.45 5.73 21.75
N THR A 45 -0.40 5.27 20.50
CA THR A 45 0.80 5.40 19.64
C THR A 45 0.56 6.24 18.37
N TYR A 46 -0.55 6.99 18.32
CA TYR A 46 -0.82 8.01 17.32
C TYR A 46 0.20 9.16 17.42
N PHE A 47 0.39 9.89 16.33
CA PHE A 47 1.29 11.05 16.32
C PHE A 47 0.60 12.30 16.84
N SER A 48 1.30 13.15 17.58
CA SER A 48 0.82 14.51 17.86
C SER A 48 0.78 15.35 16.57
N LEU A 49 0.07 16.49 16.61
CA LEU A 49 -0.04 17.41 15.48
C LEU A 49 1.35 17.86 14.97
N ALA A 50 2.27 18.16 15.89
CA ALA A 50 3.66 18.47 15.57
C ALA A 50 4.42 17.28 14.94
N GLN A 51 4.22 16.06 15.45
CA GLN A 51 4.89 14.86 14.94
C GLN A 51 4.45 14.49 13.51
N MET A 52 3.18 14.75 13.16
CA MET A 52 2.69 14.59 11.77
C MET A 52 3.37 15.56 10.80
N GLY A 53 3.85 16.71 11.27
CA GLY A 53 4.56 17.70 10.45
C GLY A 53 5.96 17.26 9.99
N THR A 54 6.38 16.02 10.28
CA THR A 54 7.76 15.53 10.06
C THR A 54 7.74 14.21 9.28
N PHE A 55 8.65 14.01 8.32
CA PHE A 55 8.74 12.78 7.51
C PHE A 55 10.13 12.13 7.52
N SER A 56 11.20 12.90 7.69
CA SER A 56 12.59 12.45 7.52
C SER A 56 13.03 11.40 8.54
N SER A 57 12.46 11.41 9.74
CA SER A 57 12.78 10.50 10.85
C SER A 57 11.77 9.36 11.01
N LYS A 58 10.91 9.14 10.02
CA LYS A 58 9.84 8.12 10.07
C LYS A 58 10.15 6.93 9.19
N THR A 59 9.87 5.74 9.72
CA THR A 59 9.81 4.48 8.97
C THR A 59 8.75 4.52 7.89
N SER A 60 8.76 3.60 6.92
CA SER A 60 7.72 3.52 5.89
C SER A 60 6.31 3.38 6.47
N LEU A 61 6.11 2.55 7.50
CA LEU A 61 4.81 2.42 8.16
C LEU A 61 4.39 3.71 8.89
N GLU A 62 5.33 4.40 9.52
CA GLU A 62 5.03 5.66 10.19
C GLU A 62 4.71 6.77 9.19
N ARG A 63 5.32 6.81 8.01
CA ARG A 63 4.92 7.74 6.94
C ARG A 63 3.51 7.45 6.46
N GLU A 64 3.16 6.17 6.26
CA GLU A 64 1.79 5.77 5.95
C GLU A 64 0.81 6.17 7.06
N THR A 65 1.23 6.05 8.32
CA THR A 65 0.43 6.53 9.47
C THR A 65 0.20 8.04 9.40
N VAL A 66 1.20 8.84 9.00
CA VAL A 66 1.02 10.29 8.83
C VAL A 66 0.01 10.63 7.74
N TYR A 67 0.04 9.93 6.60
CA TYR A 67 -0.95 10.14 5.54
C TYR A 67 -2.37 9.81 6.02
N ASN A 68 -2.58 8.62 6.61
CA ASN A 68 -3.90 8.20 7.06
C ASN A 68 -4.43 9.04 8.23
N GLN A 69 -3.59 9.33 9.22
CA GLN A 69 -3.97 10.17 10.36
C GLN A 69 -4.25 11.61 9.90
N GLY A 70 -3.45 12.14 8.97
CA GLY A 70 -3.66 13.43 8.34
C GLY A 70 -4.98 13.51 7.58
N TYR A 71 -5.26 12.51 6.74
CA TYR A 71 -6.50 12.45 5.98
C TYR A 71 -7.74 12.38 6.89
N ALA A 72 -7.73 11.53 7.91
CA ALA A 72 -8.82 11.48 8.88
C ALA A 72 -9.01 12.79 9.66
N PHE A 73 -7.92 13.48 10.00
CA PHE A 73 -8.01 14.76 10.68
C PHE A 73 -8.50 15.88 9.75
N VAL A 74 -8.14 15.84 8.46
CA VAL A 74 -8.70 16.74 7.44
C VAL A 74 -10.22 16.53 7.33
N ILE A 75 -10.69 15.28 7.23
CA ILE A 75 -12.13 14.98 7.23
C ILE A 75 -12.80 15.54 8.50
N TYR A 76 -12.17 15.39 9.66
CA TYR A 76 -12.68 15.95 10.91
C TYR A 76 -12.79 17.48 10.87
N LEU A 77 -11.76 18.18 10.37
CA LEU A 77 -11.77 19.63 10.24
C LEU A 77 -12.90 20.08 9.30
N ALA A 78 -13.07 19.43 8.15
CA ALA A 78 -14.18 19.73 7.23
C ALA A 78 -15.55 19.52 7.89
N ASN A 79 -15.75 18.37 8.55
CA ASN A 79 -17.03 18.05 9.21
C ASN A 79 -17.36 19.02 10.35
N ARG A 80 -16.35 19.43 11.13
CA ARG A 80 -16.55 20.30 12.29
C ARG A 80 -16.68 21.78 11.91
N PHE A 81 -16.00 22.22 10.86
CA PHE A 81 -15.80 23.64 10.57
C PHE A 81 -16.27 24.09 9.18
N GLY A 82 -16.61 23.15 8.29
CA GLY A 82 -16.91 23.35 6.87
C GLY A 82 -15.65 23.45 6.01
N ASP A 83 -15.77 23.18 4.71
CA ASP A 83 -14.65 23.15 3.75
C ASP A 83 -13.81 24.43 3.70
N GLU A 84 -14.43 25.58 4.01
CA GLU A 84 -13.76 26.88 4.01
C GLU A 84 -12.59 26.96 5.00
N VAL A 85 -12.57 26.08 6.00
CA VAL A 85 -11.48 25.98 6.98
C VAL A 85 -10.12 25.75 6.30
N PHE A 86 -10.06 25.04 5.17
CA PHE A 86 -8.79 24.77 4.49
C PHE A 86 -8.21 26.02 3.84
N ARG A 87 -9.07 26.86 3.24
CA ARG A 87 -8.68 28.17 2.71
C ARG A 87 -8.21 29.10 3.83
N GLU A 88 -8.92 29.11 4.95
CA GLU A 88 -8.58 29.92 6.13
C GLU A 88 -7.22 29.50 6.72
N ILE A 89 -7.00 28.21 6.94
CA ILE A 89 -5.73 27.67 7.45
C ILE A 89 -4.59 27.98 6.47
N THR A 90 -4.79 27.79 5.17
CA THR A 90 -3.75 28.08 4.17
C THR A 90 -3.43 29.56 4.09
N SER A 91 -4.45 30.44 4.22
CA SER A 91 -4.24 31.88 4.29
C SER A 91 -3.45 32.27 5.54
N ALA A 92 -3.80 31.71 6.70
CA ALA A 92 -3.08 31.93 7.95
C ALA A 92 -1.63 31.43 7.89
N LEU A 93 -1.35 30.30 7.24
CA LEU A 93 0.02 29.81 7.02
C LEU A 93 0.87 30.76 6.16
N GLY A 94 0.23 31.59 5.33
CA GLY A 94 0.88 32.62 4.54
C GLY A 94 1.20 33.91 5.32
N GLU A 95 0.65 34.07 6.53
CA GLU A 95 0.84 35.27 7.33
C GLU A 95 2.24 35.36 7.96
N LYS A 96 2.75 36.58 8.07
CA LYS A 96 4.09 36.82 8.61
C LYS A 96 4.15 36.43 10.10
N GLY A 97 5.04 35.52 10.45
CA GLY A 97 5.31 35.12 11.84
C GLY A 97 4.54 33.88 12.29
N VAL A 98 3.75 33.28 11.39
CA VAL A 98 3.13 31.96 11.57
C VAL A 98 4.12 30.91 11.10
N TYR A 99 4.49 29.99 12.00
CA TYR A 99 5.53 28.97 11.70
C TYR A 99 5.05 27.54 11.92
N SER A 100 3.79 27.36 12.31
CA SER A 100 3.26 26.05 12.63
C SER A 100 1.77 25.97 12.30
N VAL A 101 1.30 24.75 12.02
CA VAL A 101 -0.09 24.51 11.66
C VAL A 101 -1.03 24.68 12.85
N GLU A 102 -0.53 24.48 14.07
CA GLU A 102 -1.27 24.70 15.31
C GLU A 102 -1.73 26.16 15.43
N GLU A 103 -0.83 27.11 15.15
CA GLU A 103 -1.16 28.55 15.13
C GLU A 103 -2.07 28.93 13.97
N ALA A 104 -1.88 28.32 12.80
CA ALA A 104 -2.74 28.60 11.66
C ALA A 104 -4.20 28.15 11.91
N ILE A 105 -4.40 27.00 12.56
CA ILE A 105 -5.72 26.54 12.99
C ILE A 105 -6.31 27.51 14.02
N GLU A 106 -5.50 27.98 14.98
CA GLU A 106 -5.94 28.96 15.97
C GLU A 106 -6.35 30.29 15.33
N MET A 107 -5.59 30.79 14.36
CA MET A 107 -5.93 32.00 13.62
C MET A 107 -7.20 31.83 12.78
N ALA A 108 -7.40 30.67 12.17
CA ALA A 108 -8.58 30.38 11.36
C ALA A 108 -9.85 30.28 12.23
N ARG A 109 -9.78 29.61 13.38
CA ARG A 109 -10.98 29.20 14.16
C ARG A 109 -11.12 29.84 15.53
N GLY A 110 -10.09 30.52 16.03
CA GLY A 110 -10.03 31.08 17.39
C GLY A 110 -9.89 30.02 18.49
N ILE A 111 -9.50 28.79 18.14
CA ILE A 111 -9.32 27.66 19.06
C ILE A 111 -7.91 27.12 18.88
N PRO A 112 -7.10 26.94 19.95
CA PRO A 112 -5.75 26.38 19.84
C PRO A 112 -5.73 25.08 19.02
N GLY A 113 -4.89 24.98 18.00
CA GLY A 113 -4.89 23.83 17.09
C GLY A 113 -4.64 22.49 17.79
N GLU A 114 -3.84 22.49 18.86
CA GLU A 114 -3.61 21.29 19.69
C GLU A 114 -4.88 20.87 20.46
N GLU A 115 -5.72 21.81 20.87
CA GLU A 115 -7.01 21.52 21.53
C GLU A 115 -8.01 20.92 20.53
N VAL A 116 -8.03 21.44 19.29
CA VAL A 116 -8.82 20.86 18.20
C VAL A 116 -8.37 19.43 17.92
N PHE A 117 -7.06 19.20 17.83
CA PHE A 117 -6.49 17.89 17.59
C PHE A 117 -6.76 16.91 18.75
N GLN A 118 -6.59 17.35 20.00
CA GLN A 118 -6.87 16.50 21.16
C GLN A 118 -8.36 16.14 21.26
N SER A 119 -9.26 17.09 20.98
CA SER A 119 -10.70 16.82 20.91
C SER A 119 -11.00 15.70 19.91
N TRP A 120 -10.41 15.77 18.71
CA TRP A 120 -10.55 14.73 17.70
C TRP A 120 -10.03 13.37 18.17
N ILE A 121 -8.86 13.33 18.79
CA ILE A 121 -8.28 12.10 19.35
C ILE A 121 -9.22 11.49 20.40
N ASP A 122 -9.76 12.30 21.31
CA ASP A 122 -10.66 11.83 22.37
C ASP A 122 -11.96 11.26 21.77
N GLU A 123 -12.55 11.95 20.78
CA GLU A 123 -13.71 11.45 20.03
C GLU A 123 -13.41 10.13 19.31
N ARG A 124 -12.23 10.00 18.68
CA ARG A 124 -11.82 8.74 18.01
C ARG A 124 -11.57 7.62 19.01
N LYS A 125 -10.98 7.89 20.17
CA LYS A 125 -10.78 6.89 21.22
C LYS A 125 -12.10 6.35 21.74
N GLU A 126 -13.07 7.23 22.00
CA GLU A 126 -14.41 6.83 22.42
C GLU A 126 -15.07 5.94 21.36
N PHE A 127 -15.10 6.43 20.12
CA PHE A 127 -15.66 5.69 18.98
C PHE A 127 -15.03 4.29 18.81
N TYR A 128 -13.70 4.20 18.76
CA TYR A 128 -13.05 2.90 18.58
C TYR A 128 -13.23 1.99 19.78
N THR A 129 -13.26 2.52 21.01
CA THR A 129 -13.48 1.72 22.22
C THR A 129 -14.87 1.10 22.21
N ASP A 130 -15.90 1.88 21.87
CA ASP A 130 -17.27 1.40 21.75
C ASP A 130 -17.41 0.38 20.62
N ALA A 131 -16.94 0.74 19.43
CA ALA A 131 -17.10 -0.07 18.23
C ALA A 131 -16.30 -1.38 18.24
N THR A 132 -15.29 -1.50 19.10
CA THR A 132 -14.50 -2.73 19.29
C THR A 132 -14.82 -3.49 20.58
N SER A 133 -15.76 -3.00 21.40
CA SER A 133 -16.11 -3.60 22.70
C SER A 133 -16.59 -5.06 22.62
N GLY A 134 -17.18 -5.45 21.49
CA GLY A 134 -17.65 -6.80 21.21
C GLY A 134 -16.59 -7.76 20.66
N ILE A 135 -15.38 -7.28 20.37
CA ILE A 135 -14.32 -8.12 19.81
C ILE A 135 -13.74 -8.99 20.92
N ASN A 136 -13.86 -10.30 20.75
CA ASN A 136 -13.12 -11.29 21.53
C ASN A 136 -11.93 -11.78 20.69
N PRO A 137 -10.68 -11.39 21.02
CA PRO A 137 -9.53 -11.73 20.20
C PRO A 137 -9.27 -13.23 20.11
N THR A 138 -9.00 -13.72 18.90
CA THR A 138 -8.56 -15.10 18.67
C THR A 138 -7.28 -15.38 19.43
N ILE A 139 -7.27 -16.46 20.22
CA ILE A 139 -6.07 -16.93 20.91
C ILE A 139 -5.09 -17.45 19.86
N SER A 140 -3.90 -16.84 19.81
CA SER A 140 -2.87 -17.16 18.82
C SER A 140 -1.46 -16.93 19.37
N ASP A 141 -0.54 -17.78 18.95
CA ASP A 141 0.88 -17.67 19.28
C ASP A 141 1.57 -16.69 18.34
N THR A 142 2.60 -15.99 18.83
CA THR A 142 3.42 -15.11 18.01
C THR A 142 4.60 -15.88 17.43
N VAL A 143 4.72 -15.88 16.11
CA VAL A 143 5.75 -16.63 15.36
C VAL A 143 6.90 -15.71 14.92
N GLU A 144 6.57 -14.51 14.43
CA GLU A 144 7.54 -13.46 14.10
C GLU A 144 7.07 -12.11 14.67
N PRO A 145 7.73 -11.60 15.73
CA PRO A 145 7.38 -10.32 16.33
C PRO A 145 8.14 -9.12 15.74
N SER A 146 9.25 -9.34 15.03
CA SER A 146 10.20 -8.29 14.65
C SER A 146 9.84 -7.70 13.29
N GLY A 147 10.08 -6.41 13.13
CA GLY A 147 9.72 -5.68 11.92
C GLY A 147 8.25 -5.32 11.83
N PHE A 148 7.94 -4.44 10.88
CA PHE A 148 6.61 -3.88 10.70
C PHE A 148 5.90 -4.44 9.46
N TYR A 149 6.64 -5.05 8.53
CA TYR A 149 6.07 -5.85 7.46
C TYR A 149 6.54 -7.28 7.63
N ASN A 150 5.59 -8.17 7.91
CA ASN A 150 5.76 -9.60 7.95
C ASN A 150 4.61 -10.24 7.18
N PHE A 151 4.88 -10.79 6.00
CA PHE A 151 3.86 -11.17 5.01
C PHE A 151 4.03 -12.59 4.50
N PHE A 152 2.92 -13.16 4.02
CA PHE A 152 2.85 -14.45 3.32
C PHE A 152 3.56 -15.60 4.06
N PRO A 153 3.19 -15.92 5.31
CA PRO A 153 3.75 -17.10 5.98
C PRO A 153 3.37 -18.37 5.23
N GLN A 154 4.32 -19.26 4.94
CA GLN A 154 4.09 -20.56 4.30
C GLN A 154 4.99 -21.62 4.90
N LEU A 155 4.45 -22.79 5.28
CA LEU A 155 5.29 -23.93 5.64
C LEU A 155 5.90 -24.57 4.38
N SER A 156 7.11 -25.11 4.53
CA SER A 156 7.66 -26.04 3.55
C SER A 156 6.75 -27.28 3.45
N PRO A 157 6.69 -27.97 2.29
CA PRO A 157 5.84 -29.15 2.12
C PRO A 157 6.08 -30.28 3.13
N ASP A 158 7.29 -30.39 3.69
CA ASP A 158 7.61 -31.36 4.74
C ASP A 158 7.22 -30.89 6.16
N GLY A 159 6.67 -29.68 6.29
CA GLY A 159 6.28 -29.06 7.55
C GLY A 159 7.44 -28.66 8.47
N THR A 160 8.70 -28.74 8.03
CA THR A 160 9.87 -28.51 8.91
C THR A 160 10.33 -27.06 8.98
N LYS A 161 9.96 -26.24 7.99
CA LYS A 161 10.39 -24.84 7.87
C LYS A 161 9.21 -23.93 7.61
N LEU A 162 9.30 -22.71 8.10
CA LEU A 162 8.37 -21.63 7.80
C LEU A 162 9.10 -20.56 6.99
N ALA A 163 8.61 -20.27 5.79
CA ALA A 163 9.04 -19.13 5.01
C ALA A 163 8.08 -17.95 5.19
N TYR A 164 8.60 -16.73 5.13
CA TYR A 164 7.81 -15.49 5.17
C TYR A 164 8.66 -14.31 4.66
N LEU A 165 8.01 -13.25 4.21
CA LEU A 165 8.67 -11.98 3.91
C LEU A 165 8.77 -11.14 5.16
N SER A 166 9.90 -10.48 5.38
CA SER A 166 10.06 -9.54 6.49
C SER A 166 11.01 -8.41 6.15
N ASN A 167 10.74 -7.21 6.69
CA ASN A 167 11.73 -6.13 6.69
C ASN A 167 12.63 -6.16 7.95
N LYS A 168 12.32 -7.02 8.92
CA LYS A 168 13.04 -7.15 10.20
C LYS A 168 13.34 -5.77 10.82
N GLY A 169 14.61 -5.40 10.97
CA GLY A 169 15.02 -4.14 11.60
C GLY A 169 15.14 -2.94 10.65
N ILE A 170 14.80 -3.08 9.37
CA ILE A 170 14.93 -1.99 8.39
C ILE A 170 13.79 -0.99 8.60
N ASP A 171 14.12 0.30 8.60
CA ASP A 171 13.19 1.41 8.75
C ASP A 171 12.35 1.67 7.49
N TYR A 172 12.79 1.21 6.32
CA TYR A 172 12.03 1.20 5.07
C TYR A 172 11.22 -0.09 4.87
N GLY A 173 10.13 0.00 4.12
CA GLY A 173 9.19 -1.09 3.79
C GLY A 173 9.74 -2.13 2.81
N LEU A 174 11.05 -2.31 2.81
CA LEU A 174 11.80 -3.17 1.92
C LEU A 174 11.96 -4.53 2.61
N MET A 175 11.49 -5.61 1.98
CA MET A 175 11.48 -6.94 2.60
C MET A 175 12.41 -7.94 1.90
N SER A 176 12.88 -8.90 2.69
CA SER A 176 13.59 -10.10 2.25
C SER A 176 12.74 -11.34 2.55
N LEU A 177 12.97 -12.42 1.79
CA LEU A 177 12.43 -13.75 2.11
C LEU A 177 13.30 -14.41 3.17
N TYR A 178 12.66 -14.85 4.25
CA TYR A 178 13.26 -15.61 5.33
C TYR A 178 12.75 -17.04 5.31
N LEU A 179 13.63 -17.97 5.66
CA LEU A 179 13.33 -19.37 5.90
C LEU A 179 13.75 -19.73 7.33
N LYS A 180 12.78 -20.04 8.18
CA LYS A 180 12.96 -20.38 9.59
C LYS A 180 12.77 -21.88 9.78
N ASP A 181 13.77 -22.55 10.31
CA ASP A 181 13.57 -23.92 10.81
C ASP A 181 12.72 -23.84 12.08
N LEU A 182 11.64 -24.64 12.19
CA LEU A 182 10.73 -24.56 13.33
C LEU A 182 11.43 -24.87 14.67
N ASN A 183 12.60 -25.53 14.64
CA ASN A 183 13.45 -25.78 15.82
C ASN A 183 14.76 -24.96 15.84
N GLY A 184 14.94 -24.03 14.90
CA GLY A 184 16.21 -23.36 14.65
C GLY A 184 16.12 -21.83 14.60
N LYS A 185 17.15 -21.23 13.98
CA LYS A 185 17.21 -19.78 13.76
C LYS A 185 16.73 -19.43 12.36
N ASP A 186 16.26 -18.20 12.20
CA ASP A 186 15.91 -17.63 10.90
C ASP A 186 17.13 -17.56 9.98
N LYS A 187 16.91 -17.83 8.69
CA LYS A 187 17.89 -17.66 7.64
C LYS A 187 17.32 -16.77 6.53
N GLU A 188 18.02 -15.70 6.18
CA GLU A 188 17.69 -14.89 5.00
C GLU A 188 18.09 -15.66 3.72
N ILE A 189 17.16 -15.78 2.75
CA ILE A 189 17.38 -16.55 1.51
C ILE A 189 17.22 -15.72 0.23
N ALA A 190 16.69 -14.50 0.31
CA ALA A 190 16.72 -13.56 -0.81
C ALA A 190 18.16 -13.08 -1.05
N VAL A 191 18.90 -13.80 -1.88
CA VAL A 191 20.29 -13.47 -2.25
C VAL A 191 20.33 -13.05 -3.71
N ILE A 192 20.88 -11.85 -3.98
CA ILE A 192 21.20 -11.42 -5.34
C ILE A 192 22.69 -11.21 -5.47
N ASP A 193 23.29 -11.85 -6.47
CA ASP A 193 24.71 -11.70 -6.80
C ASP A 193 25.63 -11.89 -5.56
N ASP A 194 25.30 -12.89 -4.72
CA ASP A 194 25.96 -13.24 -3.44
C ASP A 194 25.95 -12.15 -2.34
N ILE A 195 25.07 -11.17 -2.46
CA ILE A 195 24.89 -10.12 -1.45
C ILE A 195 23.73 -10.47 -0.54
N LYS A 196 24.05 -10.73 0.74
CA LYS A 196 23.08 -10.78 1.84
C LYS A 196 23.00 -9.41 2.50
N TYR A 197 21.80 -8.86 2.61
CA TYR A 197 21.61 -7.50 3.08
C TYR A 197 21.75 -7.39 4.61
N HIS A 198 21.18 -8.33 5.37
CA HIS A 198 21.19 -8.25 6.83
C HIS A 198 22.46 -8.77 7.50
N GLU A 199 23.25 -9.64 6.85
CA GLU A 199 24.51 -10.15 7.44
C GLU A 199 25.62 -9.09 7.50
N LYS A 200 25.55 -8.00 6.72
CA LYS A 200 26.63 -7.01 6.61
C LYS A 200 26.38 -5.69 7.35
N GLN A 201 25.24 -5.51 8.02
CA GLN A 201 24.88 -4.28 8.77
C GLN A 201 25.20 -2.96 8.03
N ASN A 202 25.00 -2.91 6.72
CA ASN A 202 25.22 -1.66 6.00
C ASN A 202 24.06 -0.71 6.28
N HIS A 203 24.31 0.31 7.09
CA HIS A 203 23.46 1.49 7.15
C HIS A 203 23.40 2.10 5.74
N VAL A 204 22.28 1.93 5.04
CA VAL A 204 22.10 2.56 3.73
C VAL A 204 21.69 4.01 3.96
N SER A 205 22.71 4.86 4.11
CA SER A 205 22.57 6.29 3.86
C SER A 205 22.12 6.47 2.41
N SER A 206 20.98 7.12 2.22
CA SER A 206 20.35 7.47 0.94
C SER A 206 21.33 7.81 -0.20
N MET A 207 21.67 6.79 -0.99
CA MET A 207 21.75 6.82 -2.45
C MET A 207 21.10 5.51 -2.84
N GLU A 208 20.04 5.57 -3.64
CA GLU A 208 19.19 4.43 -3.98
C GLU A 208 19.96 3.11 -3.95
N PRO A 209 19.59 2.13 -3.09
CA PRO A 209 20.12 0.80 -3.31
C PRO A 209 19.81 0.48 -4.76
N LEU A 210 20.84 0.11 -5.52
CA LEU A 210 20.71 -0.42 -6.87
C LEU A 210 19.88 -1.71 -6.75
N VAL A 211 18.57 -1.53 -6.67
CA VAL A 211 17.39 -2.41 -6.60
C VAL A 211 17.64 -3.84 -6.12
N THR A 212 16.96 -4.29 -5.06
CA THR A 212 16.58 -5.70 -4.87
C THR A 212 15.74 -5.97 -3.62
N PHE A 213 14.41 -5.93 -3.72
CA PHE A 213 13.52 -6.28 -2.61
C PHE A 213 12.31 -7.07 -3.10
N LEU A 214 11.81 -7.94 -2.23
CA LEU A 214 10.59 -8.70 -2.43
C LEU A 214 9.41 -7.89 -1.92
N GLU A 215 8.44 -7.63 -2.77
CA GLU A 215 7.24 -6.86 -2.41
C GLU A 215 5.95 -7.67 -2.57
N THR A 216 6.04 -8.91 -3.07
CA THR A 216 4.91 -9.76 -3.44
C THR A 216 5.07 -11.17 -2.91
N SER A 217 4.02 -11.98 -2.99
CA SER A 217 4.04 -13.39 -2.58
C SER A 217 5.17 -14.20 -3.24
N PHE A 218 5.44 -15.37 -2.65
CA PHE A 218 6.38 -16.39 -3.12
C PHE A 218 5.69 -17.76 -3.03
N SER A 219 6.33 -18.81 -3.54
CA SER A 219 5.77 -20.16 -3.49
C SER A 219 6.84 -21.25 -3.47
N PHE A 220 6.66 -22.25 -2.61
CA PHE A 220 7.45 -23.48 -2.63
C PHE A 220 7.10 -24.35 -3.84
N SER A 221 8.11 -25.01 -4.43
CA SER A 221 7.83 -26.15 -5.30
C SER A 221 7.16 -27.27 -4.49
N PRO A 222 6.32 -28.12 -5.08
CA PRO A 222 5.57 -29.15 -4.36
C PRO A 222 6.45 -30.15 -3.59
N ASN A 223 7.69 -30.34 -4.05
CA ASN A 223 8.68 -31.19 -3.39
C ASN A 223 9.53 -30.46 -2.31
N GLY A 224 9.32 -29.16 -2.12
CA GLY A 224 10.03 -28.33 -1.14
C GLY A 224 11.49 -28.00 -1.49
N GLU A 225 11.99 -28.46 -2.63
CA GLU A 225 13.40 -28.27 -3.02
C GLU A 225 13.69 -26.86 -3.52
N LYS A 226 12.68 -26.14 -4.01
CA LYS A 226 12.82 -24.80 -4.59
C LYS A 226 11.78 -23.82 -4.08
N ILE A 227 12.11 -22.54 -4.16
CA ILE A 227 11.17 -21.45 -3.90
C ILE A 227 11.18 -20.51 -5.10
N ALA A 228 10.00 -20.24 -5.69
CA ALA A 228 9.81 -19.19 -6.68
C ALA A 228 9.48 -17.88 -5.99
N TYR A 229 10.13 -16.80 -6.39
CA TYR A 229 9.93 -15.48 -5.80
C TYR A 229 10.30 -14.37 -6.80
N ALA A 230 9.72 -13.19 -6.61
CA ALA A 230 9.90 -12.06 -7.51
C ALA A 230 10.93 -11.07 -6.99
N ILE A 231 11.86 -10.67 -7.85
CA ILE A 231 12.91 -9.72 -7.50
C ILE A 231 12.84 -8.53 -8.45
N ASN A 232 12.85 -7.31 -7.91
CA ASN A 232 13.07 -6.11 -8.71
C ASN A 232 14.56 -5.97 -9.06
N LYS A 233 14.92 -5.72 -10.33
CA LYS A 233 16.31 -5.51 -10.78
C LYS A 233 16.37 -4.43 -11.87
N LYS A 234 17.45 -3.64 -11.90
CA LYS A 234 17.73 -2.74 -13.03
C LYS A 234 18.22 -3.54 -14.22
N ASN A 235 17.66 -3.31 -15.41
CA ASN A 235 18.19 -3.86 -16.65
C ASN A 235 19.44 -3.08 -17.11
N LYS A 236 20.02 -3.45 -18.25
CA LYS A 236 21.22 -2.79 -18.81
C LYS A 236 21.01 -1.30 -19.15
N TYR A 237 19.78 -0.82 -19.20
CA TYR A 237 19.41 0.58 -19.46
C TYR A 237 19.07 1.36 -18.17
N GLY A 238 19.18 0.73 -16.99
CA GLY A 238 18.88 1.35 -15.70
C GLY A 238 17.39 1.32 -15.33
N GLU A 239 16.54 0.73 -16.16
CA GLU A 239 15.11 0.60 -15.91
C GLU A 239 14.83 -0.53 -14.90
N SER A 240 13.89 -0.34 -13.98
CA SER A 240 13.55 -1.34 -12.96
C SER A 240 12.48 -2.31 -13.47
N TYR A 241 12.77 -3.61 -13.39
CA TYR A 241 11.86 -4.70 -13.77
C TYR A 241 11.78 -5.75 -12.67
N ARG A 242 10.58 -6.29 -12.44
CA ARG A 242 10.40 -7.49 -11.62
C ARG A 242 10.54 -8.75 -12.48
N ASP A 243 11.25 -9.73 -11.96
CA ASP A 243 11.49 -11.02 -12.58
C ASP A 243 11.39 -12.16 -11.56
N ILE A 244 10.97 -13.34 -12.02
CA ILE A 244 10.90 -14.55 -11.20
C ILE A 244 12.28 -15.20 -11.12
N PHE A 245 12.67 -15.58 -9.91
CA PHE A 245 13.84 -16.39 -9.60
C PHE A 245 13.41 -17.66 -8.87
N LEU A 246 14.22 -18.71 -9.03
CA LEU A 246 14.11 -19.98 -8.33
C LEU A 246 15.30 -20.12 -7.38
N TYR A 247 15.05 -20.15 -6.08
CA TYR A 247 16.04 -20.49 -5.06
C TYR A 247 16.04 -22.00 -4.85
N ASP A 248 17.19 -22.66 -4.96
CA ASP A 248 17.37 -24.06 -4.56
C ASP A 248 17.72 -24.13 -3.08
N VAL A 249 16.88 -24.80 -2.29
CA VAL A 249 16.99 -24.82 -0.82
C VAL A 249 18.24 -25.58 -0.36
N LYS A 250 18.73 -26.54 -1.15
CA LYS A 250 19.85 -27.41 -0.77
C LYS A 250 21.20 -26.84 -1.22
N SER A 251 21.31 -26.39 -2.47
CA SER A 251 22.55 -25.80 -2.98
C SER A 251 22.70 -24.33 -2.59
N GLU A 252 21.61 -23.69 -2.18
CA GLU A 252 21.51 -22.26 -1.90
C GLU A 252 21.73 -21.36 -3.14
N GLU A 253 21.60 -21.94 -4.33
CA GLU A 253 21.80 -21.23 -5.59
C GLU A 253 20.50 -20.56 -6.08
N ASN A 254 20.66 -19.41 -6.74
CA ASN A 254 19.56 -18.67 -7.35
C ASN A 254 19.63 -18.76 -8.87
N LYS A 255 18.57 -19.26 -9.50
CA LYS A 255 18.41 -19.31 -10.95
C LYS A 255 17.33 -18.33 -11.39
N ARG A 256 17.69 -17.39 -12.26
CA ARG A 256 16.72 -16.52 -12.93
C ARG A 256 15.82 -17.33 -13.85
N LEU A 257 14.50 -17.16 -13.73
CA LEU A 257 13.51 -17.81 -14.58
C LEU A 257 13.00 -16.87 -15.68
N THR A 258 12.85 -15.57 -15.41
CA THR A 258 12.41 -14.57 -16.39
C THR A 258 13.35 -13.38 -16.49
N ASN A 259 13.35 -12.68 -17.63
CA ASN A 259 14.20 -11.53 -17.87
C ASN A 259 13.44 -10.30 -18.40
N SER A 260 13.44 -9.23 -17.59
CA SER A 260 12.74 -7.97 -17.88
C SER A 260 11.25 -8.17 -18.20
N ALA A 261 10.63 -9.17 -17.57
CA ALA A 261 9.27 -9.60 -17.90
C ALA A 261 8.17 -8.82 -17.17
N ARG A 262 8.53 -7.99 -16.18
CA ARG A 262 7.61 -7.26 -15.29
C ARG A 262 6.60 -8.20 -14.63
N ILE A 263 7.11 -9.21 -13.95
CA ILE A 263 6.33 -10.34 -13.47
C ILE A 263 6.61 -10.63 -11.99
N GLU A 264 5.57 -11.02 -11.27
CA GLU A 264 5.60 -11.17 -9.81
C GLU A 264 4.55 -12.15 -9.27
N SER A 265 4.46 -12.27 -7.94
CA SER A 265 3.48 -13.12 -7.25
C SER A 265 3.39 -14.55 -7.82
N PRO A 266 4.52 -15.29 -7.93
CA PRO A 266 4.52 -16.63 -8.48
C PRO A 266 3.87 -17.63 -7.53
N GLU A 267 3.16 -18.59 -8.10
CA GLU A 267 2.64 -19.75 -7.40
C GLU A 267 2.88 -21.02 -8.23
N TRP A 268 3.40 -22.06 -7.58
CA TRP A 268 3.72 -23.35 -8.20
C TRP A 268 2.50 -24.24 -8.31
N SER A 269 2.33 -24.86 -9.48
CA SER A 269 1.32 -25.91 -9.65
C SER A 269 1.61 -27.15 -8.80
N PRO A 270 0.58 -27.84 -8.26
CA PRO A 270 0.72 -29.08 -7.50
C PRO A 270 1.61 -30.16 -8.15
N SER A 271 1.65 -30.27 -9.47
CA SER A 271 2.52 -31.20 -10.21
C SER A 271 4.00 -30.79 -10.26
N GLY A 272 4.29 -29.51 -10.04
CA GLY A 272 5.61 -28.94 -10.23
C GLY A 272 5.95 -28.60 -11.69
N GLU A 273 5.00 -28.73 -12.63
CA GLU A 273 5.30 -28.51 -14.05
C GLU A 273 5.15 -27.05 -14.50
N LYS A 274 4.36 -26.26 -13.76
CA LYS A 274 3.97 -24.90 -14.13
C LYS A 274 4.08 -23.97 -12.93
N ILE A 275 4.23 -22.69 -13.22
CA ILE A 275 4.06 -21.59 -12.26
C ILE A 275 3.06 -20.62 -12.86
N VAL A 276 2.02 -20.25 -12.12
CA VAL A 276 1.22 -19.06 -12.46
C VAL A 276 1.84 -17.84 -11.79
N ALA A 277 1.80 -16.69 -12.46
CA ALA A 277 2.33 -15.44 -11.94
C ALA A 277 1.52 -14.26 -12.48
N VAL A 278 1.73 -13.08 -11.92
CA VAL A 278 1.10 -11.83 -12.35
C VAL A 278 2.09 -11.02 -13.18
N GLN A 279 1.74 -10.76 -14.45
CA GLN A 279 2.54 -9.98 -15.37
C GLN A 279 1.91 -8.61 -15.63
N TYR A 280 2.72 -7.56 -15.52
CA TYR A 280 2.34 -6.20 -15.89
C TYR A 280 2.50 -6.01 -17.40
N SER A 281 1.44 -5.54 -18.05
CA SER A 281 1.45 -5.20 -19.46
C SER A 281 0.52 -4.03 -19.74
N GLN A 282 1.02 -2.98 -20.38
CA GLN A 282 0.24 -1.82 -20.85
C GLN A 282 -0.65 -1.19 -19.75
N GLY A 283 -0.11 -1.02 -18.53
CA GLY A 283 -0.86 -0.43 -17.41
C GLY A 283 -1.90 -1.37 -16.76
N THR A 284 -1.93 -2.65 -17.14
CA THR A 284 -2.78 -3.68 -16.53
C THR A 284 -1.94 -4.81 -15.96
N GLN A 285 -2.54 -5.64 -15.11
CA GLN A 285 -1.93 -6.86 -14.59
C GLN A 285 -2.69 -8.08 -15.09
N ASN A 286 -1.97 -9.12 -15.50
CA ASN A 286 -2.55 -10.31 -16.13
C ASN A 286 -1.97 -11.58 -15.54
N LEU A 287 -2.77 -12.64 -15.49
CA LEU A 287 -2.26 -13.97 -15.20
C LEU A 287 -1.37 -14.44 -16.35
N ALA A 288 -0.23 -15.04 -16.02
CA ALA A 288 0.70 -15.64 -16.96
C ALA A 288 1.21 -16.98 -16.42
N LEU A 289 1.48 -17.91 -17.33
CA LEU A 289 2.14 -19.19 -17.05
C LEU A 289 3.61 -19.15 -17.40
N LEU A 290 4.40 -19.73 -16.50
CA LEU A 290 5.82 -20.02 -16.66
C LEU A 290 6.06 -21.52 -16.54
N TYR A 291 7.14 -22.00 -17.14
CA TYR A 291 7.59 -23.38 -17.03
C TYR A 291 8.98 -23.42 -16.37
N PRO A 292 9.13 -23.98 -15.16
CA PRO A 292 10.40 -23.95 -14.41
C PRO A 292 11.62 -24.53 -15.17
N GLY A 293 11.37 -25.47 -16.08
CA GLY A 293 12.39 -26.07 -16.94
C GLY A 293 12.80 -25.22 -18.15
N GLN A 294 12.09 -24.12 -18.43
CA GLN A 294 12.28 -23.29 -19.63
C GLN A 294 12.42 -21.81 -19.22
N THR A 295 13.65 -21.30 -19.24
CA THR A 295 13.93 -19.88 -18.98
C THR A 295 13.24 -18.98 -20.01
N ASP A 296 12.70 -17.85 -19.54
CA ASP A 296 11.98 -16.85 -20.32
C ASP A 296 10.70 -17.37 -21.02
N SER A 297 10.15 -18.50 -20.56
CA SER A 297 8.85 -18.99 -21.00
C SER A 297 7.73 -18.20 -20.31
N VAL A 298 7.11 -17.25 -21.01
CA VAL A 298 5.96 -16.49 -20.51
C VAL A 298 4.79 -16.67 -21.46
N LYS A 299 3.70 -17.28 -20.98
CA LYS A 299 2.44 -17.44 -21.72
C LYS A 299 1.32 -16.72 -20.96
N GLN A 300 0.81 -15.62 -21.51
CA GLN A 300 -0.34 -14.94 -20.90
C GLN A 300 -1.60 -15.82 -20.92
N LEU A 301 -2.35 -15.77 -19.82
CA LEU A 301 -3.64 -16.43 -19.64
C LEU A 301 -4.80 -15.43 -19.77
N THR A 302 -4.60 -14.20 -19.27
CA THR A 302 -5.58 -13.11 -19.40
C THR A 302 -5.00 -11.96 -20.23
N ASN A 303 -5.88 -11.08 -20.72
CA ASN A 303 -5.51 -9.91 -21.53
C ASN A 303 -6.43 -8.71 -21.22
N TYR A 304 -6.42 -8.27 -19.98
CA TYR A 304 -7.15 -7.12 -19.47
C TYR A 304 -6.72 -5.81 -20.15
N LYS A 305 -7.61 -4.81 -20.12
CA LYS A 305 -7.48 -3.54 -20.88
C LYS A 305 -7.99 -2.29 -20.16
N SER A 306 -8.50 -2.42 -18.94
CA SER A 306 -9.25 -1.36 -18.25
C SER A 306 -8.77 -1.18 -16.81
N GLY A 307 -7.45 -1.17 -16.62
CA GLY A 307 -6.81 -0.91 -15.32
C GLY A 307 -6.92 -2.03 -14.30
N GLU A 308 -7.33 -3.25 -14.70
CA GLU A 308 -7.45 -4.37 -13.78
C GLU A 308 -6.10 -4.70 -13.11
N THR A 309 -6.17 -4.90 -11.80
CA THR A 309 -5.06 -5.23 -10.92
C THR A 309 -5.32 -6.62 -10.33
N VAL A 310 -4.36 -7.54 -10.46
CA VAL A 310 -4.48 -8.97 -10.15
C VAL A 310 -3.51 -9.32 -9.04
N TYR A 311 -3.97 -10.09 -8.06
CA TYR A 311 -3.21 -10.44 -6.86
C TYR A 311 -3.29 -11.94 -6.58
N THR A 312 -2.22 -12.46 -5.97
CA THR A 312 -2.23 -13.74 -5.24
C THR A 312 -2.93 -14.90 -5.97
N PRO A 313 -2.42 -15.32 -7.14
CA PRO A 313 -2.96 -16.50 -7.81
C PRO A 313 -2.64 -17.78 -7.02
N GLU A 314 -3.56 -18.75 -7.05
CA GLU A 314 -3.49 -20.02 -6.31
C GLU A 314 -4.11 -21.15 -7.16
N TRP A 315 -3.40 -22.25 -7.39
CA TRP A 315 -3.99 -23.40 -8.09
C TRP A 315 -4.98 -24.17 -7.22
N ASN A 316 -5.92 -24.83 -7.89
CA ASN A 316 -6.54 -26.00 -7.28
C ASN A 316 -5.67 -27.26 -7.40
N GLN A 317 -5.90 -28.22 -6.51
CA GLN A 317 -5.18 -29.50 -6.49
C GLN A 317 -5.24 -30.28 -7.82
N ALA A 318 -6.32 -30.09 -8.59
CA ALA A 318 -6.53 -30.74 -9.88
C ALA A 318 -5.91 -30.00 -11.08
N GLU A 319 -5.28 -28.84 -10.87
CA GLU A 319 -4.74 -27.95 -11.91
C GLU A 319 -5.73 -27.53 -13.00
N SER A 320 -7.03 -27.58 -12.70
CA SER A 320 -8.09 -27.19 -13.61
C SER A 320 -8.55 -25.75 -13.43
N LYS A 321 -8.22 -25.14 -12.28
CA LYS A 321 -8.65 -23.79 -11.88
C LYS A 321 -7.52 -23.04 -11.19
N ILE A 322 -7.51 -21.73 -11.37
CA ILE A 322 -6.67 -20.79 -10.63
C ILE A 322 -7.58 -19.79 -9.93
N TYR A 323 -7.55 -19.73 -8.61
CA TYR A 323 -8.19 -18.68 -7.82
C TYR A 323 -7.26 -17.48 -7.73
N PHE A 324 -7.80 -16.26 -7.77
CA PHE A 324 -6.99 -15.06 -7.64
C PHE A 324 -7.86 -13.89 -7.21
N ALA A 325 -7.28 -12.91 -6.51
CA ALA A 325 -7.96 -11.66 -6.22
C ALA A 325 -7.76 -10.67 -7.37
N LYS A 326 -8.77 -9.83 -7.65
CA LYS A 326 -8.70 -8.80 -8.69
C LYS A 326 -9.47 -7.56 -8.26
N ALA A 327 -8.87 -6.39 -8.45
CA ALA A 327 -9.52 -5.08 -8.35
C ALA A 327 -9.62 -4.42 -9.73
N LYS A 328 -10.63 -3.58 -9.92
CA LYS A 328 -10.77 -2.74 -11.13
C LYS A 328 -10.93 -1.26 -10.81
N LEU A 329 -11.77 -0.92 -9.82
CA LEU A 329 -12.02 0.46 -9.41
C LEU A 329 -11.97 0.61 -7.89
N ASP A 330 -12.58 -0.34 -7.18
CA ASP A 330 -12.82 -0.33 -5.75
C ASP A 330 -12.24 -1.60 -5.09
N ASN A 331 -13.03 -2.28 -4.28
CA ASN A 331 -12.66 -3.46 -3.52
C ASN A 331 -12.13 -4.60 -4.40
N ARG A 332 -11.40 -5.52 -3.77
CA ARG A 332 -10.95 -6.75 -4.42
C ARG A 332 -12.02 -7.81 -4.29
N ASP A 333 -12.23 -8.54 -5.37
CA ASP A 333 -13.04 -9.76 -5.39
C ASP A 333 -12.16 -10.96 -5.73
N ILE A 334 -12.59 -12.17 -5.34
CA ILE A 334 -11.94 -13.42 -5.76
C ILE A 334 -12.62 -13.97 -7.01
N TYR A 335 -11.80 -14.26 -8.02
CA TYR A 335 -12.20 -14.85 -9.30
C TYR A 335 -11.56 -16.22 -9.50
N ILE A 336 -12.14 -17.00 -10.41
CA ILE A 336 -11.59 -18.26 -10.92
C ILE A 336 -11.24 -18.09 -12.40
N TYR A 337 -10.03 -18.49 -12.78
CA TYR A 337 -9.67 -18.76 -14.16
C TYR A 337 -9.80 -20.27 -14.42
N ASP A 338 -10.65 -20.65 -15.37
CA ASP A 338 -10.82 -22.04 -15.79
C ASP A 338 -9.80 -22.41 -16.89
N MET A 339 -8.97 -23.41 -16.62
CA MET A 339 -7.85 -23.77 -17.49
C MET A 339 -8.26 -24.39 -18.82
N ALA A 340 -9.43 -25.02 -18.88
CA ALA A 340 -9.90 -25.71 -20.08
C ALA A 340 -10.54 -24.72 -21.08
N SER A 341 -11.34 -23.80 -20.58
CA SER A 341 -12.08 -22.82 -21.38
C SER A 341 -11.34 -21.49 -21.55
N GLY A 342 -10.43 -21.15 -20.64
CA GLY A 342 -9.77 -19.84 -20.59
C GLY A 342 -10.67 -18.71 -20.10
N ILE A 343 -11.80 -19.04 -19.46
CA ILE A 343 -12.80 -18.08 -18.99
C ILE A 343 -12.50 -17.70 -17.54
N VAL A 344 -12.63 -16.40 -17.24
CA VAL A 344 -12.61 -15.86 -15.88
C VAL A 344 -14.05 -15.69 -15.39
N ILE A 345 -14.37 -16.24 -14.21
CA ILE A 345 -15.68 -16.08 -13.55
C ILE A 345 -15.50 -15.53 -12.13
N PRO A 346 -16.39 -14.63 -11.66
CA PRO A 346 -16.41 -14.21 -10.26
C PRO A 346 -16.72 -15.41 -9.36
N TYR A 347 -16.12 -15.45 -8.17
CA TYR A 347 -16.34 -16.51 -7.19
C TYR A 347 -16.84 -15.96 -5.85
N LEU A 348 -16.08 -15.05 -5.23
CA LEU A 348 -16.55 -14.24 -4.10
C LEU A 348 -16.51 -12.80 -4.55
N ASN A 349 -17.69 -12.19 -4.66
CA ASN A 349 -17.82 -10.81 -5.08
C ASN A 349 -18.92 -10.11 -4.31
N ASP A 350 -18.61 -8.97 -3.73
CA ASP A 350 -19.57 -8.11 -3.06
C ASP A 350 -19.11 -6.67 -3.16
N LYS A 351 -20.06 -5.76 -3.36
CA LYS A 351 -19.75 -4.34 -3.54
C LYS A 351 -19.06 -3.73 -2.30
N TYR A 352 -19.34 -4.25 -1.11
CA TYR A 352 -18.93 -3.66 0.16
C TYR A 352 -17.88 -4.49 0.90
N ILE A 353 -17.53 -5.67 0.38
CA ILE A 353 -16.59 -6.59 1.01
C ILE A 353 -15.36 -6.70 0.11
N ASP A 354 -14.20 -6.50 0.71
CA ASP A 354 -12.90 -6.73 0.09
C ASP A 354 -12.42 -8.14 0.43
N TYR A 355 -12.24 -8.97 -0.60
CA TYR A 355 -11.75 -10.34 -0.51
C TYR A 355 -10.30 -10.43 -0.99
N ARG A 356 -9.40 -10.88 -0.11
CA ARG A 356 -7.95 -10.90 -0.35
C ARG A 356 -7.34 -12.27 -0.12
N ASP A 357 -6.19 -12.47 -0.76
CA ASP A 357 -5.25 -13.56 -0.48
C ASP A 357 -5.91 -14.95 -0.43
N PRO A 358 -6.54 -15.41 -1.53
CA PRO A 358 -7.10 -16.75 -1.59
C PRO A 358 -5.99 -17.79 -1.40
N HIS A 359 -6.27 -18.81 -0.57
CA HIS A 359 -5.37 -19.92 -0.33
C HIS A 359 -6.17 -21.22 -0.19
N LEU A 360 -5.80 -22.25 -0.95
CA LEU A 360 -6.52 -23.52 -0.93
C LEU A 360 -5.96 -24.43 0.17
N GLY A 361 -6.85 -24.97 1.00
CA GLY A 361 -6.44 -25.92 2.03
C GLY A 361 -5.84 -27.22 1.47
N PRO A 362 -5.06 -27.97 2.27
CA PRO A 362 -4.30 -29.14 1.82
C PRO A 362 -5.18 -30.26 1.25
N ASN A 363 -6.42 -30.39 1.74
CA ASN A 363 -7.39 -31.37 1.25
C ASN A 363 -8.24 -30.87 0.06
N GLY A 364 -8.08 -29.60 -0.34
CA GLY A 364 -8.86 -28.98 -1.40
C GLY A 364 -10.36 -28.82 -1.08
N GLU A 365 -10.78 -28.98 0.17
CA GLU A 365 -12.19 -28.86 0.56
C GLU A 365 -12.59 -27.40 0.86
N TYR A 366 -11.64 -26.58 1.29
CA TYR A 366 -11.89 -25.21 1.72
C TYR A 366 -10.95 -24.23 1.02
N LEU A 367 -11.50 -23.09 0.60
CA LEU A 367 -10.73 -21.91 0.23
C LEU A 367 -10.70 -20.95 1.43
N TYR A 368 -9.50 -20.59 1.86
CA TYR A 368 -9.24 -19.62 2.93
C TYR A 368 -8.94 -18.26 2.31
N TYR A 369 -9.35 -17.18 2.95
CA TYR A 369 -9.15 -15.82 2.46
C TYR A 369 -9.27 -14.80 3.59
N SER A 370 -8.78 -13.59 3.36
CA SER A 370 -9.02 -12.45 4.24
C SER A 370 -10.21 -11.64 3.72
N ALA A 371 -11.13 -11.25 4.61
CA ALA A 371 -12.26 -10.41 4.24
C ALA A 371 -12.69 -9.48 5.39
N ASN A 372 -13.36 -8.38 5.05
CA ASN A 372 -13.81 -7.34 5.98
C ASN A 372 -15.33 -7.08 5.97
N PRO A 373 -16.23 -8.09 5.98
CA PRO A 373 -17.67 -7.86 5.95
C PRO A 373 -18.20 -7.07 7.16
N GLU A 374 -17.41 -7.01 8.24
CA GLU A 374 -17.71 -6.29 9.48
C GLU A 374 -16.75 -5.10 9.68
N GLY A 375 -16.10 -4.63 8.61
CA GLY A 375 -15.15 -3.51 8.60
C GLY A 375 -13.78 -3.77 9.24
N ILE A 376 -13.52 -4.98 9.73
CA ILE A 376 -12.20 -5.44 10.17
C ILE A 376 -11.83 -6.72 9.41
N PHE A 377 -10.67 -6.70 8.74
CA PHE A 377 -10.16 -7.87 8.03
C PHE A 377 -9.94 -9.04 8.99
N ASN A 378 -10.56 -10.18 8.69
CA ASN A 378 -10.37 -11.43 9.40
C ASN A 378 -10.18 -12.56 8.39
N ILE A 379 -9.66 -13.69 8.85
CA ILE A 379 -9.57 -14.90 8.02
C ILE A 379 -10.91 -15.61 8.06
N TYR A 380 -11.41 -15.94 6.88
CA TYR A 380 -12.58 -16.77 6.64
C TYR A 380 -12.18 -18.00 5.83
N ARG A 381 -13.05 -19.00 5.81
CA ARG A 381 -13.00 -20.08 4.83
C ARG A 381 -14.38 -20.34 4.24
N ILE A 382 -14.41 -20.83 3.01
CA ILE A 382 -15.62 -21.32 2.35
C ILE A 382 -15.44 -22.77 1.91
N SER A 383 -16.44 -23.61 2.18
CA SER A 383 -16.47 -24.98 1.64
C SER A 383 -16.69 -24.95 0.14
N LEU A 384 -15.78 -25.57 -0.63
CA LEU A 384 -15.91 -25.71 -2.08
C LEU A 384 -17.00 -26.72 -2.48
N GLN A 385 -17.50 -27.51 -1.54
CA GLN A 385 -18.58 -28.47 -1.78
C GLN A 385 -19.96 -27.89 -1.46
N THR A 386 -20.12 -27.23 -0.31
CA THR A 386 -21.41 -26.76 0.19
C THR A 386 -21.63 -25.26 -0.04
N GLY A 387 -20.57 -24.48 -0.22
CA GLY A 387 -20.63 -23.01 -0.23
C GLY A 387 -20.80 -22.38 1.15
N GLU A 388 -20.69 -23.16 2.23
CA GLU A 388 -20.80 -22.64 3.60
C GLU A 388 -19.56 -21.85 3.98
N GLU A 389 -19.76 -20.62 4.49
CA GLU A 389 -18.72 -19.70 4.94
C GLU A 389 -18.58 -19.69 6.45
N GLU A 390 -17.34 -19.66 6.94
CA GLU A 390 -17.02 -19.64 8.36
C GLU A 390 -15.92 -18.62 8.68
N LYS A 391 -16.13 -17.81 9.71
CA LYS A 391 -15.12 -16.88 10.26
C LYS A 391 -14.16 -17.63 11.19
N LEU A 392 -12.86 -17.52 10.93
CA LEU A 392 -11.80 -18.24 11.65
C LEU A 392 -11.05 -17.37 12.65
N THR A 393 -10.94 -16.06 12.39
CA THR A 393 -10.29 -15.12 13.31
C THR A 393 -11.22 -13.98 13.70
N SER A 394 -10.94 -13.40 14.86
CA SER A 394 -11.52 -12.16 15.38
C SER A 394 -10.36 -11.39 15.99
N VAL A 395 -9.89 -10.32 15.33
CA VAL A 395 -8.72 -9.53 15.77
C VAL A 395 -8.98 -8.03 15.70
N MET A 396 -8.15 -7.25 16.40
CA MET A 396 -8.32 -5.79 16.50
C MET A 396 -7.75 -5.04 15.28
N GLY A 397 -6.57 -5.41 14.81
CA GLY A 397 -5.92 -4.71 13.69
C GLY A 397 -6.35 -5.28 12.35
N GLY A 398 -6.33 -6.59 12.21
CA GLY A 398 -6.78 -7.27 10.99
C GLY A 398 -5.90 -8.46 10.69
N ALA A 399 -6.44 -9.50 10.07
CA ALA A 399 -5.74 -10.73 9.73
C ALA A 399 -5.71 -10.93 8.21
N PHE A 400 -4.53 -11.23 7.66
CA PHE A 400 -4.26 -11.28 6.22
C PHE A 400 -3.40 -12.48 5.85
N MET A 401 -3.34 -12.79 4.54
CA MET A 401 -2.40 -13.76 3.96
C MET A 401 -2.42 -15.12 4.68
N PRO A 402 -3.59 -15.80 4.73
CA PRO A 402 -3.72 -17.06 5.47
C PRO A 402 -2.92 -18.19 4.80
N TYR A 403 -2.36 -19.06 5.62
CA TYR A 403 -1.78 -20.34 5.22
C TYR A 403 -2.19 -21.42 6.22
N ILE A 404 -2.72 -22.53 5.73
CA ILE A 404 -3.21 -23.63 6.58
C ILE A 404 -2.31 -24.86 6.42
N GLY A 405 -1.63 -25.24 7.50
CA GLY A 405 -0.78 -26.43 7.52
C GLY A 405 -1.59 -27.73 7.47
N GLU A 406 -0.95 -28.83 7.08
CA GLU A 406 -1.58 -30.16 7.08
C GLU A 406 -2.12 -30.59 8.45
N ASP A 407 -1.51 -30.09 9.54
CA ASP A 407 -1.93 -30.37 10.91
C ASP A 407 -3.11 -29.50 11.39
N GLY A 408 -3.65 -28.65 10.49
CA GLY A 408 -4.74 -27.72 10.77
C GLY A 408 -4.31 -26.41 11.43
N THR A 409 -3.01 -26.16 11.62
CA THR A 409 -2.53 -24.88 12.17
C THR A 409 -2.63 -23.78 11.11
N LEU A 410 -3.37 -22.71 11.43
CA LEU A 410 -3.46 -21.51 10.61
C LEU A 410 -2.30 -20.57 10.95
N TYR A 411 -1.54 -20.17 9.94
CA TYR A 411 -0.58 -19.08 9.98
C TYR A 411 -1.14 -17.87 9.23
N PHE A 412 -0.93 -16.67 9.75
CA PHE A 412 -1.44 -15.45 9.14
C PHE A 412 -0.65 -14.22 9.60
N SER A 413 -0.79 -13.12 8.86
CA SER A 413 -0.25 -11.81 9.23
C SER A 413 -1.31 -11.02 9.99
N GLU A 414 -1.09 -10.76 11.28
CA GLU A 414 -1.96 -9.89 12.09
C GLU A 414 -1.37 -8.48 12.16
N PHE A 415 -2.18 -7.44 11.92
CA PHE A 415 -1.73 -6.07 12.09
C PHE A 415 -1.80 -5.63 13.56
N HIS A 416 -0.69 -5.08 14.06
CA HIS A 416 -0.60 -4.47 15.38
C HIS A 416 -0.21 -3.00 15.25
N LYS A 417 -0.17 -2.28 16.37
CA LYS A 417 0.21 -0.85 16.42
C LYS A 417 1.56 -0.52 15.77
N ASP A 418 2.47 -1.50 15.70
CA ASP A 418 3.81 -1.39 15.14
C ASP A 418 3.99 -2.23 13.86
N GLY A 419 2.89 -2.65 13.23
CA GLY A 419 2.88 -3.32 11.93
C GLY A 419 2.44 -4.78 11.98
N TYR A 420 2.61 -5.47 10.85
CA TYR A 420 2.20 -6.86 10.67
C TYR A 420 3.13 -7.83 11.38
N LYS A 421 2.55 -8.80 12.09
CA LYS A 421 3.25 -9.87 12.83
C LYS A 421 2.79 -11.22 12.32
N ILE A 422 3.68 -12.21 12.24
CA ILE A 422 3.23 -13.57 11.92
C ILE A 422 2.69 -14.21 13.19
N LYS A 423 1.46 -14.73 13.09
CA LYS A 423 0.72 -15.41 14.14
C LYS A 423 0.41 -16.83 13.71
N SER A 424 0.22 -17.72 14.69
CA SER A 424 -0.29 -19.07 14.47
C SER A 424 -1.42 -19.43 15.42
N ALA A 425 -2.46 -20.09 14.91
CA ALA A 425 -3.60 -20.57 15.71
C ALA A 425 -3.94 -22.01 15.31
N LYS A 426 -4.00 -22.91 16.30
CA LYS A 426 -4.29 -24.34 16.09
C LYS A 426 -5.72 -24.70 16.47
N GLU A 427 -6.20 -24.16 17.59
CA GLU A 427 -7.61 -24.25 17.97
C GLU A 427 -8.34 -23.08 17.32
N LEU A 428 -8.72 -23.28 16.05
CA LEU A 428 -9.65 -22.37 15.38
C LEU A 428 -10.99 -22.52 16.07
N ASN A 429 -11.30 -21.61 16.99
CA ASN A 429 -12.65 -21.45 17.51
C ASN A 429 -13.52 -21.06 16.31
N LEU A 430 -14.12 -22.05 15.65
CA LEU A 430 -15.14 -21.82 14.64
C LEU A 430 -16.23 -21.02 15.35
N LEU A 431 -16.28 -19.73 15.07
CA LEU A 431 -17.27 -18.84 15.65
C LEU A 431 -18.59 -19.22 14.98
N THR A 432 -19.26 -20.24 15.54
CA THR A 432 -20.51 -20.85 15.04
C THR A 432 -21.66 -19.84 14.94
N GLN A 433 -21.48 -18.67 15.53
CA GLN A 433 -22.16 -17.43 15.16
C GLN A 433 -21.12 -16.32 15.15
N PRO A 434 -21.18 -15.36 14.21
CA PRO A 434 -20.35 -14.18 14.29
C PRO A 434 -20.69 -13.50 15.63
N GLN A 435 -19.75 -13.52 16.59
CA GLN A 435 -19.75 -12.52 17.65
C GLN A 435 -19.48 -11.20 16.92
N MET A 436 -20.53 -10.62 16.35
CA MET A 436 -20.46 -9.40 15.56
C MET A 436 -20.06 -8.26 16.49
N GLY A 437 -18.78 -7.94 16.53
CA GLY A 437 -18.39 -6.54 16.63
C GLY A 437 -18.68 -5.94 15.26
N PHE A 438 -19.90 -5.45 15.05
CA PHE A 438 -20.20 -4.73 13.82
C PHE A 438 -19.45 -3.40 13.86
N TYR A 439 -18.44 -3.26 13.00
CA TYR A 439 -17.64 -2.05 12.87
C TYR A 439 -17.88 -1.50 11.47
N GLU A 440 -18.80 -0.54 11.33
CA GLU A 440 -18.98 0.22 10.10
C GLU A 440 -18.40 1.62 10.33
N PRO A 441 -17.24 1.96 9.74
CA PRO A 441 -16.71 3.30 9.82
C PRO A 441 -17.67 4.29 9.16
N ALA A 442 -18.43 5.03 9.96
CA ALA A 442 -19.30 6.09 9.47
C ALA A 442 -18.45 7.31 9.07
N PHE A 443 -18.19 7.45 7.78
CA PHE A 443 -17.71 8.68 7.16
C PHE A 443 -18.85 9.26 6.32
N PRO A 444 -18.98 10.60 6.23
CA PRO A 444 -20.16 11.24 5.64
C PRO A 444 -20.47 10.69 4.25
N ASP A 445 -21.75 10.37 4.03
CA ASP A 445 -22.31 9.83 2.79
C ASP A 445 -21.95 10.68 1.55
N ASP A 446 -21.61 11.96 1.74
CA ASP A 446 -21.28 12.93 0.69
C ASP A 446 -20.03 12.59 -0.13
N ILE A 447 -19.17 11.65 0.31
CA ILE A 447 -18.05 11.16 -0.52
C ILE A 447 -18.54 10.10 -1.54
N THR A 448 -19.70 9.46 -1.29
CA THR A 448 -20.18 8.33 -2.12
C THR A 448 -21.05 8.72 -3.31
N SER A 449 -21.34 10.00 -3.52
CA SER A 449 -21.80 10.51 -4.83
C SER A 449 -21.74 12.03 -4.87
N PRO A 450 -20.65 12.64 -5.35
CA PRO A 450 -20.89 13.86 -6.11
C PRO A 450 -21.72 13.44 -7.31
N GLY A 451 -22.73 14.24 -7.64
CA GLY A 451 -23.30 14.26 -9.00
C GLY A 451 -22.26 14.71 -10.02
N ALA A 452 -21.05 14.14 -9.98
CA ALA A 452 -20.07 14.21 -11.03
C ALA A 452 -20.74 13.54 -12.22
N ASP A 453 -21.04 14.37 -13.20
CA ASP A 453 -21.54 13.96 -14.49
C ASP A 453 -20.58 12.89 -15.02
N PHE A 454 -20.96 11.61 -14.93
CA PHE A 454 -20.17 10.50 -15.47
C PHE A 454 -19.86 10.77 -16.94
N GLU A 455 -20.66 11.59 -17.62
CA GLU A 455 -20.41 12.10 -18.96
C GLU A 455 -19.13 12.94 -19.06
N TYR A 456 -18.78 13.76 -18.06
CA TYR A 456 -17.53 14.54 -18.03
C TYR A 456 -16.30 13.65 -17.80
N ILE A 457 -16.36 12.71 -16.84
CA ILE A 457 -15.26 11.76 -16.60
C ILE A 457 -15.08 10.83 -17.80
N ASN A 458 -16.17 10.35 -18.41
CA ASN A 458 -16.10 9.55 -19.63
C ASN A 458 -15.53 10.36 -20.81
N LYS A 459 -15.85 11.67 -20.93
CA LYS A 459 -15.21 12.56 -21.93
C LYS A 459 -13.70 12.73 -21.71
N LEU A 460 -13.20 12.63 -20.48
CA LEU A 460 -11.76 12.69 -20.19
C LEU A 460 -11.06 11.36 -20.54
N ASN A 461 -11.71 10.22 -20.27
CA ASN A 461 -11.17 8.90 -20.60
C ASN A 461 -11.21 8.59 -22.10
N ASP A 462 -12.20 9.12 -22.83
CA ASP A 462 -12.34 9.02 -24.28
C ASP A 462 -11.83 10.28 -25.01
N PHE A 463 -10.95 11.07 -24.38
CA PHE A 463 -10.33 12.20 -25.06
C PHE A 463 -9.47 11.67 -26.21
N ASP A 464 -9.94 11.87 -27.45
CA ASP A 464 -9.23 11.51 -28.67
C ASP A 464 -8.00 12.43 -28.83
N ASP A 465 -6.88 11.97 -28.29
CA ASP A 465 -5.57 12.60 -28.44
C ASP A 465 -4.82 12.09 -29.68
N THR A 466 -5.49 11.38 -30.60
CA THR A 466 -4.88 10.97 -31.87
C THR A 466 -4.64 12.15 -32.82
N ASP A 467 -5.21 13.30 -32.51
CA ASP A 467 -4.89 14.57 -33.15
C ASP A 467 -3.56 15.20 -32.66
N ILE A 468 -2.96 14.64 -31.60
CA ILE A 468 -1.55 14.87 -31.25
C ILE A 468 -0.72 14.29 -32.38
N ARG A 469 -0.39 15.17 -33.32
CA ARG A 469 0.47 14.85 -34.46
C ARG A 469 1.77 14.27 -33.93
N PRO A 470 2.21 13.11 -34.43
CA PRO A 470 3.53 12.61 -34.12
C PRO A 470 4.54 13.72 -34.36
N PHE A 471 5.43 13.96 -33.39
CA PHE A 471 6.56 14.83 -33.61
C PHE A 471 7.28 14.36 -34.87
N GLY A 472 7.41 15.25 -35.86
CA GLY A 472 8.11 14.90 -37.10
C GLY A 472 9.51 14.37 -36.77
N ALA A 473 10.07 13.51 -37.63
CA ALA A 473 11.39 12.89 -37.42
C ALA A 473 12.56 13.91 -37.26
N THR A 474 12.27 15.20 -37.36
CA THR A 474 13.17 16.35 -37.18
C THR A 474 12.52 17.46 -36.35
N ALA A 475 11.67 17.12 -35.37
CA ALA A 475 11.28 18.08 -34.34
C ALA A 475 12.47 18.33 -33.39
N GLU A 476 13.51 18.98 -33.92
CA GLU A 476 14.34 19.82 -33.07
C GLU A 476 13.39 20.85 -32.45
N ALA A 477 13.45 21.02 -31.15
CA ALA A 477 12.81 22.13 -30.48
C ALA A 477 13.45 23.44 -31.00
N ILE A 478 12.98 23.93 -32.13
CA ILE A 478 13.27 25.29 -32.55
C ILE A 478 12.40 26.15 -31.64
N ALA A 479 13.04 26.80 -30.67
CA ALA A 479 12.40 27.86 -29.91
C ALA A 479 11.80 28.85 -30.92
N ASP A 480 10.48 28.99 -30.91
CA ASP A 480 9.80 30.05 -31.63
C ASP A 480 10.15 31.37 -30.91
N THR A 481 11.17 32.07 -31.40
CA THR A 481 11.77 33.26 -30.76
C THR A 481 11.06 34.58 -31.11
N GLY A 482 9.80 34.53 -31.54
CA GLY A 482 8.99 35.72 -31.78
C GLY A 482 8.50 36.40 -30.49
N THR A 483 8.42 37.73 -30.50
CA THR A 483 7.63 38.49 -29.51
C THR A 483 6.17 38.51 -29.95
N TYR A 484 5.27 37.96 -29.13
CA TYR A 484 3.85 37.85 -29.44
C TYR A 484 3.02 38.75 -28.51
N ARG A 485 2.04 39.47 -29.07
CA ARG A 485 1.05 40.24 -28.31
C ARG A 485 -0.32 39.64 -28.49
N TYR A 486 -1.03 39.46 -27.39
CA TYR A 486 -2.41 39.00 -27.42
C TYR A 486 -3.23 39.69 -26.33
N GLN A 487 -4.53 39.80 -26.58
CA GLN A 487 -5.52 40.27 -25.62
C GLN A 487 -6.08 39.06 -24.89
N MET A 488 -5.91 39.00 -23.57
CA MET A 488 -6.64 38.06 -22.71
C MET A 488 -7.63 38.83 -21.85
N THR A 489 -8.86 38.34 -21.81
CA THR A 489 -9.85 38.79 -20.82
C THR A 489 -9.51 38.14 -19.49
N THR A 490 -9.10 38.95 -18.52
CA THR A 490 -8.88 38.51 -17.14
C THR A 490 -10.03 38.94 -16.25
N ILE A 491 -10.11 38.41 -15.03
CA ILE A 491 -11.18 38.71 -14.06
C ILE A 491 -11.23 40.22 -13.74
N ASP A 492 -10.11 40.94 -13.93
CA ASP A 492 -9.99 42.39 -13.75
C ASP A 492 -10.07 43.20 -15.07
N GLY A 493 -10.57 42.60 -16.16
CA GLY A 493 -10.71 43.22 -17.48
C GLY A 493 -9.68 42.76 -18.53
N ASN A 494 -9.77 43.32 -19.74
CA ASN A 494 -8.83 43.02 -20.82
C ASN A 494 -7.47 43.65 -20.52
N LYS A 495 -6.41 42.83 -20.45
CA LYS A 495 -5.03 43.32 -20.36
C LYS A 495 -4.28 42.92 -21.62
N ASP A 496 -3.54 43.87 -22.19
CA ASP A 496 -2.54 43.59 -23.22
C ASP A 496 -1.34 42.93 -22.55
N LEU A 497 -1.05 41.69 -22.94
CA LEU A 497 0.12 40.96 -22.46
C LEU A 497 1.09 40.77 -23.62
N GLU A 498 2.38 40.99 -23.34
CA GLU A 498 3.49 40.85 -24.30
C GLU A 498 4.37 39.68 -23.86
N TYR A 499 4.45 38.64 -24.67
CA TYR A 499 5.38 37.54 -24.47
C TYR A 499 6.74 37.95 -25.03
N ARG A 500 7.79 37.91 -24.21
CA ARG A 500 9.18 38.19 -24.61
C ARG A 500 10.04 36.94 -24.41
N GLU A 501 11.06 36.82 -25.24
CA GLU A 501 12.12 35.83 -25.07
C GLU A 501 12.78 36.01 -23.69
N TYR A 502 13.06 34.90 -23.02
CA TYR A 502 13.69 34.90 -21.71
C TYR A 502 15.17 35.25 -21.86
N GLU A 503 15.52 36.55 -21.81
CA GLU A 503 16.90 37.03 -22.02
C GLU A 503 17.84 36.80 -20.82
N ASP A 504 17.32 36.36 -19.66
CA ASP A 504 18.13 36.08 -18.47
C ASP A 504 18.83 34.71 -18.55
N THR A 505 19.85 34.61 -19.39
CA THR A 505 20.95 33.68 -19.10
C THR A 505 21.69 34.21 -17.88
N TYR A 506 21.59 33.46 -16.77
CA TYR A 506 21.97 33.81 -15.40
C TYR A 506 20.93 34.66 -14.67
N SER A 507 19.96 34.00 -14.02
CA SER A 507 19.49 34.52 -12.73
C SER A 507 20.75 34.75 -11.89
N GLY A 508 21.04 36.00 -11.49
CA GLY A 508 22.15 36.28 -10.58
C GLY A 508 22.13 35.23 -9.48
N PHE A 509 23.28 34.59 -9.20
CA PHE A 509 23.41 33.47 -8.26
C PHE A 509 22.55 33.76 -7.02
N SER A 510 21.37 33.16 -7.00
CA SER A 510 20.38 33.41 -5.97
C SER A 510 20.65 32.35 -4.92
N PHE A 511 21.48 32.71 -3.96
CA PHE A 511 21.57 31.95 -2.74
C PHE A 511 20.27 32.17 -1.97
N PHE A 512 19.34 31.22 -2.10
CA PHE A 512 18.31 31.03 -1.11
C PHE A 512 18.94 30.19 0.00
N PRO A 513 19.32 30.75 1.16
CA PRO A 513 19.62 29.94 2.32
C PRO A 513 18.36 29.18 2.68
N VAL A 514 18.24 27.96 2.20
CA VAL A 514 17.30 27.00 2.77
C VAL A 514 17.97 26.50 4.04
N LEU A 515 17.68 27.17 5.15
CA LEU A 515 17.86 26.57 6.47
C LEU A 515 16.78 25.50 6.63
N ARG A 516 17.06 24.32 6.07
CA ARG A 516 16.30 23.12 6.37
C ARG A 516 16.70 22.67 7.75
N PHE A 517 15.86 22.95 8.74
CA PHE A 517 15.93 22.22 10.00
C PHE A 517 15.46 20.80 9.69
N ASP A 518 16.40 19.90 9.45
CA ASP A 518 16.09 18.49 9.46
C ASP A 518 15.59 18.14 10.87
N ASN A 519 14.34 17.73 10.93
CA ASN A 519 13.51 17.65 12.12
C ASN A 519 13.93 16.46 13.00
N TYR A 520 15.11 16.56 13.60
CA TYR A 520 15.75 15.47 14.33
C TYR A 520 15.48 15.44 15.83
N SER A 521 14.57 16.24 16.41
CA SER A 521 14.37 16.17 17.86
C SER A 521 12.92 16.16 18.30
N GLN A 522 12.48 14.98 18.77
CA GLN A 522 11.41 14.84 19.77
C GLN A 522 11.69 15.68 21.04
N ILE A 523 12.95 16.06 21.27
CA ILE A 523 13.44 16.62 22.54
C ILE A 523 13.23 18.14 22.65
N ASN A 524 13.23 18.91 21.56
CA ASN A 524 13.27 20.38 21.61
C ASN A 524 12.06 21.11 20.97
N GLY A 525 10.98 20.39 20.64
CA GLY A 525 9.77 20.98 20.05
C GLY A 525 9.84 21.18 18.54
N ASN A 526 8.80 21.79 17.95
CA ASN A 526 8.71 22.01 16.51
C ASN A 526 9.64 23.15 16.04
N ASN A 527 9.92 23.22 14.73
CA ASN A 527 10.78 24.25 14.13
C ASN A 527 10.31 25.68 14.48
N GLY A 528 9.00 25.93 14.52
CA GLY A 528 8.46 27.23 14.91
C GLY A 528 8.83 27.63 16.34
N SER A 529 8.80 26.67 17.27
CA SER A 529 9.20 26.88 18.67
C SER A 529 10.70 27.15 18.78
N LEU A 530 11.54 26.43 18.03
CA LEU A 530 12.99 26.67 17.99
C LEU A 530 13.32 28.08 17.47
N ILE A 531 12.69 28.47 16.36
CA ILE A 531 12.85 29.80 15.74
C ILE A 531 12.43 30.90 16.71
N LYS A 532 11.28 30.76 17.38
CA LYS A 532 10.79 31.75 18.36
C LYS A 532 11.67 31.84 19.62
N ASN A 533 12.19 30.71 20.07
CA ASN A 533 13.04 30.64 21.25
C ASN A 533 14.50 31.03 20.97
N GLY A 534 14.84 31.34 19.71
CA GLY A 534 16.20 31.73 19.30
C GLY A 534 17.24 30.64 19.55
N LYS A 535 16.84 29.37 19.44
CA LYS A 535 17.70 28.20 19.68
C LYS A 535 18.21 27.58 18.39
#